data_AF-A0AAV2TZ03-F1
#
_entry.id   AF-A0AAV2TZ03-F1
#
_cell.length_a   1.000
_cell.length_b   1.000
_cell.length_c   1.000
_cell.angle_alpha   90.00
_cell.angle_beta   90.00
_cell.angle_gamma   90.00
#
_symmetry.space_group_name_H-M   'P 1'
#
loop_
_entity.id
_entity.type
_entity.pdbx_description
1 polymer ?
#
loop_
_entity_poly.entity_id
_entity_poly.type
_entity_poly.pdbx_seq_one_letter_code
_entity_poly.pdbx_strand_id
1 'polypeptide(L)'
;MIHIDSKTIDGLDFRISVSNIFSQVKTTNLSLHLPYVNPAVGAKQQNFILKKGTGPDIRDSMNTENLEHSNWTLLRLDMPNLISMHSRHKHRHICRIQLCSNLRIAGVFTSDLEYSPLINRSTRPQLANKGVREFPLPQDVLPNASDIPLPIDIIKLPDVLPTELVLLVRPDC
;
A
#
# COMPACT_ATOMS: atom_id res chain seq x y z
N MET A 1 4.68 -10.29 9.43
CA MET A 1 3.22 -10.35 9.13
C MET A 1 2.54 -9.11 9.70
N ILE A 2 1.51 -8.61 9.04
CA ILE A 2 0.70 -7.46 9.49
C ILE A 2 -0.76 -7.91 9.57
N HIS A 3 -1.41 -7.67 10.71
CA HIS A 3 -2.85 -7.83 10.87
C HIS A 3 -3.51 -6.47 11.06
N ILE A 4 -4.60 -6.25 10.34
CA ILE A 4 -5.42 -5.05 10.44
C ILE A 4 -6.84 -5.51 10.72
N ASP A 5 -7.36 -5.13 11.88
CA ASP A 5 -8.73 -5.41 12.27
C ASP A 5 -9.58 -4.18 12.03
N SER A 6 -10.67 -4.41 11.32
CA SER A 6 -11.68 -3.41 11.05
C SER A 6 -12.98 -3.82 11.71
N LYS A 7 -13.60 -2.89 12.44
CA LYS A 7 -15.01 -3.03 12.79
C LYS A 7 -15.87 -2.82 11.56
N THR A 8 -16.87 -3.68 11.41
CA THR A 8 -17.91 -3.55 10.40
C THR A 8 -19.10 -2.75 10.94
N ILE A 9 -19.98 -2.28 10.06
CA ILE A 9 -21.23 -1.60 10.46
C ILE A 9 -22.10 -2.52 11.33
N ASP A 10 -22.09 -3.82 11.04
CA ASP A 10 -22.83 -4.85 11.77
C ASP A 10 -22.18 -5.21 13.13
N GLY A 11 -21.08 -4.56 13.50
CA GLY A 11 -20.38 -4.75 14.78
C GLY A 11 -19.38 -5.92 14.82
N LEU A 12 -19.28 -6.69 13.73
CA LEU A 12 -18.33 -7.80 13.57
C LEU A 12 -16.90 -7.28 13.31
N ASP A 13 -15.90 -8.06 13.72
CA ASP A 13 -14.50 -7.79 13.42
C ASP A 13 -14.08 -8.50 12.13
N PHE A 14 -13.68 -7.72 11.14
CA PHE A 14 -13.10 -8.23 9.89
C PHE A 14 -11.58 -8.08 9.95
N ARG A 15 -10.86 -9.20 9.81
CA ARG A 15 -9.39 -9.23 9.91
C ARG A 15 -8.72 -9.35 8.55
N ILE A 16 -7.92 -8.36 8.18
CA ILE A 16 -7.03 -8.41 7.02
C ILE A 16 -5.64 -8.79 7.49
N SER A 17 -5.03 -9.76 6.82
CA SER A 17 -3.72 -10.31 7.17
C SER A 17 -2.81 -10.27 5.95
N VAL A 18 -1.70 -9.56 6.03
CA VAL A 18 -0.71 -9.42 4.96
C VAL A 18 0.57 -10.14 5.38
N SER A 19 1.03 -11.12 4.59
CA SER A 19 2.20 -11.92 4.95
C SER A 19 2.87 -12.58 3.75
N ASN A 20 4.18 -12.76 3.84
CA ASN A 20 4.99 -13.50 2.87
C ASN A 20 4.83 -15.03 2.96
N ILE A 21 4.22 -15.54 4.03
CA ILE A 21 3.91 -16.97 4.15
C ILE A 21 2.70 -17.37 3.29
N PHE A 22 1.87 -16.41 2.89
CA PHE A 22 0.72 -16.68 2.06
C PHE A 22 1.16 -16.74 0.61
N SER A 23 0.84 -17.84 -0.08
CA SER A 23 1.11 -18.02 -1.51
C SER A 23 -0.06 -17.60 -2.40
N GLN A 24 -1.25 -17.47 -1.84
CA GLN A 24 -2.49 -17.14 -2.56
C GLN A 24 -3.41 -16.31 -1.68
N VAL A 25 -4.26 -15.50 -2.31
CA VAL A 25 -5.34 -14.78 -1.61
C VAL A 25 -6.33 -15.80 -1.07
N LYS A 26 -6.65 -15.70 0.22
CA LYS A 26 -7.70 -16.51 0.85
C LYS A 26 -8.71 -15.59 1.51
N THR A 27 -9.98 -15.85 1.25
CA THR A 27 -11.09 -15.08 1.80
C THR A 27 -11.99 -16.01 2.59
N THR A 28 -12.32 -15.63 3.82
CA THR A 28 -13.38 -16.23 4.62
C THR A 28 -14.41 -15.15 4.99
N ASN A 29 -15.48 -15.51 5.69
CA ASN A 29 -16.56 -14.57 6.01
C ASN A 29 -16.09 -13.29 6.71
N LEU A 30 -15.13 -13.42 7.64
CA LEU A 30 -14.63 -12.34 8.50
C LEU A 30 -13.10 -12.16 8.41
N SER A 31 -12.46 -12.76 7.41
CA SER A 31 -11.02 -12.54 7.24
C SER A 31 -10.56 -12.60 5.79
N LEU A 32 -9.50 -11.84 5.52
CA LEU A 32 -8.82 -11.79 4.24
C LEU A 32 -7.33 -11.99 4.46
N HIS A 33 -6.76 -12.96 3.77
CA HIS A 33 -5.32 -13.23 3.76
C HIS A 33 -4.76 -12.83 2.42
N LEU A 34 -3.77 -11.95 2.44
CA LEU A 34 -3.14 -11.38 1.25
C LEU A 34 -1.66 -11.80 1.20
N PRO A 35 -1.22 -12.42 0.10
CA PRO A 35 0.18 -12.70 -0.13
C PRO A 35 0.97 -11.39 -0.25
N TYR A 36 2.12 -11.34 0.42
CA TYR A 36 3.08 -10.25 0.31
C TYR A 36 4.40 -10.78 -0.24
N VAL A 37 4.80 -10.32 -1.42
CA VAL A 37 6.10 -10.66 -1.99
C VAL A 37 6.92 -9.38 -2.00
N ASN A 38 8.09 -9.39 -1.35
CA ASN A 38 9.03 -8.27 -1.42
C ASN A 38 9.66 -8.25 -2.82
N PRO A 39 9.45 -7.20 -3.63
CA PRO A 39 10.00 -7.14 -4.98
C PRO A 39 11.53 -7.09 -5.02
N ALA A 40 12.17 -6.60 -3.94
CA ALA A 40 13.63 -6.54 -3.83
C ALA A 40 14.31 -7.92 -3.76
N VAL A 41 13.60 -8.98 -3.34
CA VAL A 41 14.16 -10.34 -3.18
C VAL A 41 13.94 -11.21 -4.43
N GLY A 42 13.35 -10.67 -5.49
CA GLY A 42 13.10 -11.40 -6.72
C GLY A 42 12.95 -10.49 -7.92
N ALA A 43 14.08 -10.17 -8.58
CA ALA A 43 14.13 -9.51 -9.88
C ALA A 43 13.44 -10.30 -11.04
N LYS A 44 12.68 -11.35 -10.73
CA LYS A 44 11.83 -12.07 -11.67
C LYS A 44 10.52 -12.45 -10.99
N GLN A 45 9.44 -11.92 -11.57
CA GLN A 45 8.05 -12.40 -11.54
C GLN A 45 7.06 -11.65 -10.64
N GLN A 46 6.07 -11.11 -11.36
CA GLN A 46 4.74 -10.69 -10.94
C GLN A 46 4.64 -9.32 -10.27
N ASN A 47 4.65 -8.31 -11.13
CA ASN A 47 3.74 -7.18 -10.95
C ASN A 47 2.35 -7.75 -10.65
N PHE A 48 1.89 -7.71 -9.39
CA PHE A 48 0.48 -7.93 -9.08
C PHE A 48 -0.28 -6.68 -9.56
N ILE A 49 -0.44 -6.57 -10.87
CA ILE A 49 -1.22 -5.53 -11.53
C ILE A 49 -2.69 -5.88 -11.30
N LEU A 50 -3.29 -5.28 -10.27
CA LEU A 50 -4.74 -5.08 -10.27
C LEU A 50 -5.02 -3.82 -11.12
N LYS A 51 -5.25 -4.08 -12.41
CA LYS A 51 -5.80 -3.23 -13.49
C LYS A 51 -5.56 -1.70 -13.49
N LYS A 52 -4.73 -1.29 -14.46
CA LYS A 52 -4.87 -0.17 -15.44
C LYS A 52 -5.90 0.94 -15.11
N GLY A 53 -5.48 1.94 -14.34
CA GLY A 53 -6.01 3.29 -14.41
C GLY A 53 -5.36 4.06 -15.56
N THR A 54 -6.15 4.64 -16.46
CA THR A 54 -5.71 5.49 -17.58
C THR A 54 -5.12 6.80 -17.07
N GLY A 55 -3.80 6.85 -16.93
CA GLY A 55 -3.00 8.07 -16.72
C GLY A 55 -1.74 7.98 -17.58
N PRO A 56 -1.16 9.11 -18.02
CA PRO A 56 -0.08 9.11 -19.00
C PRO A 56 1.16 8.39 -18.45
N ASP A 57 1.67 7.45 -19.25
CA ASP A 57 2.85 6.62 -18.99
C ASP A 57 4.08 7.51 -18.74
N ILE A 58 4.50 7.62 -17.48
CA ILE A 58 5.82 8.14 -17.08
C ILE A 58 6.78 6.96 -16.86
N ARG A 59 6.58 5.84 -17.58
CA ARG A 59 7.44 4.64 -17.48
C ARG A 59 8.51 4.56 -18.57
N ASP A 60 8.47 5.47 -19.55
CA ASP A 60 9.40 5.47 -20.69
C ASP A 60 10.71 6.23 -20.47
N SER A 61 11.01 6.69 -19.26
CA SER A 61 12.24 7.47 -19.01
C SER A 61 12.93 7.17 -17.68
N MET A 62 13.05 5.90 -17.31
CA MET A 62 14.00 5.51 -16.27
C MET A 62 14.59 4.12 -16.55
N ASN A 63 15.82 4.12 -17.08
CA ASN A 63 16.66 2.95 -17.30
C ASN A 63 16.69 2.10 -16.03
N THR A 64 16.00 0.96 -16.07
CA THR A 64 15.70 0.10 -14.90
C THR A 64 16.82 -0.92 -14.65
N GLU A 65 18.09 -0.53 -14.82
CA GLU A 65 19.21 -1.48 -14.76
C GLU A 65 20.17 -1.25 -13.59
N ASN A 66 20.05 -0.15 -12.82
CA ASN A 66 20.90 0.13 -11.64
C ASN A 66 20.20 0.99 -10.58
N LEU A 67 18.96 0.67 -10.22
CA LEU A 67 18.34 1.26 -9.03
C LEU A 67 18.68 0.36 -7.85
N GLU A 68 19.53 0.84 -6.94
CA GLU A 68 19.72 0.22 -5.61
C GLU A 68 18.34 0.12 -4.95
N HIS A 69 17.79 -1.10 -4.93
CA HIS A 69 16.41 -1.30 -4.52
C HIS A 69 16.24 -0.90 -3.06
N SER A 70 15.31 0.02 -2.84
CA SER A 70 14.79 0.27 -1.51
C SER A 70 14.14 -0.98 -0.99
N ASN A 71 14.54 -1.41 0.19
CA ASN A 71 13.80 -2.46 0.90
C ASN A 71 12.49 -1.91 1.51
N TRP A 72 12.10 -0.67 1.21
CA TRP A 72 10.86 -0.04 1.68
C TRP A 72 9.71 -0.25 0.70
N THR A 73 8.58 -0.69 1.24
CA THR A 73 7.34 -0.95 0.51
C THR A 73 6.22 -0.12 1.11
N LEU A 74 5.50 0.60 0.25
CA LEU A 74 4.29 1.33 0.59
C LEU A 74 3.06 0.45 0.38
N LEU A 75 2.44 0.05 1.48
CA LEU A 75 1.19 -0.68 1.48
C LEU A 75 0.03 0.34 1.56
N ARG A 76 -0.79 0.41 0.50
CA ARG A 76 -2.00 1.24 0.46
C ARG A 76 -3.23 0.34 0.43
N LEU A 77 -4.06 0.44 1.46
CA LEU A 77 -5.23 -0.41 1.62
C LEU A 77 -6.49 0.44 1.67
N ASP A 78 -7.33 0.28 0.66
CA ASP A 78 -8.68 0.81 0.66
C ASP A 78 -9.59 -0.09 1.50
N MET A 79 -9.81 0.30 2.75
CA MET A 79 -10.54 -0.54 3.70
C MET A 79 -12.02 -0.75 3.30
N PRO A 80 -12.79 0.28 2.91
CA PRO A 80 -14.16 0.10 2.43
C PRO A 80 -14.29 -0.86 1.24
N ASN A 81 -13.45 -0.73 0.22
CA ASN A 81 -13.54 -1.60 -0.94
C ASN A 81 -13.02 -3.00 -0.68
N LEU A 82 -11.91 -3.11 0.05
CA LEU A 82 -11.33 -4.41 0.36
C LEU A 82 -12.32 -5.26 1.15
N ILE A 83 -13.03 -4.67 2.12
CA ILE A 83 -14.05 -5.40 2.90
C ILE A 83 -15.28 -5.71 2.03
N SER A 84 -15.79 -4.75 1.26
CA SER A 84 -17.01 -4.95 0.46
C SER A 84 -16.83 -5.89 -0.74
N MET A 85 -15.63 -6.01 -1.31
CA MET A 85 -15.34 -6.97 -2.38
C MET A 85 -15.14 -8.39 -1.87
N HIS A 86 -14.64 -8.54 -0.64
CA HIS A 86 -14.32 -9.85 -0.06
C HIS A 86 -15.33 -10.33 0.99
N SER A 87 -16.32 -9.52 1.33
CA SER A 87 -17.37 -9.84 2.30
C SER A 87 -18.65 -9.06 2.00
N ARG A 88 -19.77 -9.49 2.60
CA ARG A 88 -21.05 -8.76 2.52
C ARG A 88 -21.13 -7.60 3.52
N HIS A 89 -20.11 -7.46 4.37
CA HIS A 89 -20.06 -6.43 5.39
C HIS A 89 -19.48 -5.11 4.85
N LYS A 90 -19.68 -4.04 5.61
CA LYS A 90 -19.16 -2.70 5.29
C LYS A 90 -18.18 -2.23 6.35
N HIS A 91 -17.10 -1.59 5.94
CA HIS A 91 -16.13 -0.94 6.82
C HIS A 91 -16.81 0.12 7.70
N ARG A 92 -16.42 0.20 8.98
CA ARG A 92 -16.81 1.28 9.89
C ARG A 92 -15.60 2.08 10.37
N HIS A 93 -14.62 1.39 10.96
CA HIS A 93 -13.35 1.99 11.38
C HIS A 93 -12.31 0.88 11.62
N ILE A 94 -11.04 1.24 11.53
CA ILE A 94 -9.95 0.37 11.97
C ILE A 94 -9.94 0.37 13.51
N CYS A 95 -9.99 -0.81 14.11
CA CYS A 95 -9.98 -0.95 15.57
C CYS A 95 -8.63 -1.43 16.11
N ARG A 96 -7.83 -2.15 15.32
CA ARG A 96 -6.51 -2.64 15.76
C ARG A 96 -5.57 -2.86 14.59
N ILE A 97 -4.30 -2.55 14.79
CA ILE A 97 -3.20 -2.97 13.91
C ILE A 97 -2.23 -3.79 14.77
N GLN A 98 -1.92 -5.01 14.33
CA GLN A 98 -0.93 -5.87 14.97
C GLN A 98 0.21 -6.16 14.01
N LEU A 99 1.43 -5.98 14.50
CA LEU A 99 2.65 -6.17 13.75
C LEU A 99 3.32 -7.41 14.32
N CYS A 100 3.42 -8.46 13.50
CA CYS A 100 3.83 -9.78 13.93
C CYS A 100 4.98 -10.27 13.05
N SER A 101 6.16 -9.66 13.16
CA SER A 101 7.49 -10.08 12.62
C SER A 101 8.50 -8.94 12.84
N ASN A 102 9.77 -9.17 12.51
CA ASN A 102 10.78 -8.11 12.36
C ASN A 102 10.46 -7.26 11.11
N LEU A 103 9.67 -6.22 11.30
CA LEU A 103 9.34 -5.22 10.29
C LEU A 103 9.74 -3.85 10.82
N ARG A 104 10.52 -3.09 10.06
CA ARG A 104 10.68 -1.66 10.24
C ARG A 104 9.49 -0.94 9.65
N ILE A 105 9.00 0.04 10.39
CA ILE A 105 7.90 0.89 9.96
C ILE A 105 8.38 2.33 10.07
N ALA A 106 8.34 3.05 8.95
CA ALA A 106 8.65 4.47 8.94
C ALA A 106 7.42 5.29 9.35
N GLY A 107 6.22 4.87 8.93
CA GLY A 107 4.98 5.53 9.31
C GLY A 107 3.75 4.72 8.97
N VAL A 108 2.69 4.99 9.73
CA VAL A 108 1.34 4.47 9.51
C VAL A 108 0.37 5.62 9.69
N PHE A 109 -0.48 5.84 8.70
CA PHE A 109 -1.52 6.85 8.79
C PHE A 109 -2.73 6.45 7.95
N THR A 110 -3.87 7.02 8.30
CA THR A 110 -5.11 6.91 7.52
C THR A 110 -5.34 8.20 6.78
N SER A 111 -5.80 8.13 5.54
CA SER A 111 -6.23 9.31 4.80
C SER A 111 -7.34 9.02 3.80
N ASP A 112 -8.08 10.07 3.47
CA ASP A 112 -9.02 10.18 2.38
C ASP A 112 -8.38 10.65 1.06
N LEU A 113 -7.07 10.96 1.08
CA LEU A 113 -6.29 11.35 -0.09
C LEU A 113 -5.45 10.17 -0.59
N GLU A 114 -5.29 10.09 -1.91
CA GLU A 114 -4.42 9.11 -2.54
C GLU A 114 -2.96 9.59 -2.47
N TYR A 115 -2.11 8.87 -1.73
CA TYR A 115 -0.69 9.24 -1.62
C TYR A 115 0.20 8.39 -2.51
N SER A 116 1.23 9.01 -3.09
CA SER A 116 2.18 8.35 -3.98
C SER A 116 3.62 8.83 -3.71
N PRO A 117 4.58 7.91 -3.56
CA PRO A 117 6.00 8.24 -3.40
C PRO A 117 6.62 8.77 -4.69
N LEU A 118 5.95 8.61 -5.83
CA LEU A 118 6.41 9.08 -7.14
C LEU A 118 6.11 10.57 -7.36
N ILE A 119 5.29 11.17 -6.49
CA ILE A 119 4.90 12.57 -6.57
C ILE A 119 5.81 13.39 -5.68
N ASN A 120 6.58 14.29 -6.29
CA ASN A 120 7.36 15.28 -5.56
C ASN A 120 6.50 16.49 -5.19
N ARG A 121 6.77 17.08 -4.02
CA ARG A 121 6.08 18.30 -3.56
C ARG A 121 6.25 19.47 -4.53
N SER A 122 7.43 19.59 -5.14
CA SER A 122 7.75 20.61 -6.15
C SER A 122 6.98 20.43 -7.46
N THR A 123 6.70 19.18 -7.85
CA THR A 123 6.00 18.86 -9.11
C THR A 123 4.48 18.76 -8.93
N ARG A 124 3.99 18.63 -7.69
CA ARG A 124 2.55 18.52 -7.37
C ARG A 124 1.70 19.63 -8.01
N PRO A 125 2.05 20.93 -7.97
CA PRO A 125 1.22 21.97 -8.58
C PRO A 125 1.03 21.76 -10.09
N GLN A 126 2.08 21.32 -10.78
CA GLN A 126 2.03 21.05 -12.22
C GLN A 126 1.21 19.79 -12.54
N LEU A 127 1.31 18.76 -11.71
CA LEU A 127 0.55 17.51 -11.85
C LEU A 127 -0.93 17.70 -11.54
N ALA A 128 -1.27 18.54 -10.55
CA ALA A 128 -2.64 18.91 -10.24
C ALA A 128 -3.34 19.59 -11.44
N ASN A 129 -2.63 20.48 -12.15
CA ASN A 129 -3.14 21.12 -13.37
C ASN A 129 -3.37 20.11 -14.52
N LYS A 130 -2.68 18.96 -14.49
CA LYS A 130 -2.87 17.84 -15.42
C LYS A 130 -3.93 16.83 -14.96
N GLY A 131 -4.66 17.13 -13.88
CA GLY A 131 -5.73 16.28 -13.35
C GLY A 131 -5.25 15.08 -12.53
N VAL A 132 -3.96 15.00 -12.18
CA VAL A 132 -3.44 13.96 -11.29
C VAL A 132 -3.92 14.23 -9.87
N ARG A 133 -4.56 13.23 -9.26
CA ARG A 133 -5.17 13.32 -7.92
C ARG A 133 -4.29 12.81 -6.79
N GLU A 134 -3.13 12.24 -7.12
CA GLU A 134 -2.17 11.74 -6.13
C GLU A 134 -1.42 12.88 -5.43
N PHE A 135 -1.17 12.69 -4.13
CA PHE A 135 -0.46 13.61 -3.26
C PHE A 135 0.92 13.07 -2.86
N PRO A 136 1.91 13.94 -2.66
CA PRO A 136 3.21 13.54 -2.14
C PRO A 136 3.08 13.04 -0.70
N LEU A 137 3.86 12.02 -0.33
CA LEU A 137 3.86 11.50 1.04
C LEU A 137 4.16 12.60 2.09
N PRO A 138 3.52 12.55 3.27
CA PRO A 138 3.87 13.39 4.42
C PRO A 138 5.37 13.27 4.77
N GLN A 139 6.03 14.36 5.15
CA GLN A 139 7.47 14.29 5.48
C GLN A 139 7.72 13.43 6.73
N ASP A 140 6.80 13.46 7.67
CA ASP A 140 6.90 12.77 8.96
C ASP A 140 6.83 11.24 8.83
N VAL A 141 6.42 10.72 7.67
CA VAL A 141 6.28 9.28 7.40
C VAL A 141 7.33 8.75 6.43
N LEU A 142 8.20 9.64 5.93
CA LEU A 142 9.34 9.25 5.12
C LEU A 142 10.45 8.72 6.03
N PRO A 143 11.21 7.71 5.59
CA PRO A 143 12.44 7.32 6.27
C PRO A 143 13.40 8.52 6.28
N ASN A 144 14.34 8.55 7.24
CA ASN A 144 15.38 9.58 7.30
C ASN A 144 16.04 9.79 5.93
N ALA A 145 16.47 11.01 5.60
CA ALA A 145 16.90 11.42 4.26
C ALA A 145 17.99 10.55 3.58
N SER A 146 18.73 9.76 4.35
CA SER A 146 19.70 8.76 3.88
C SER A 146 19.08 7.42 3.44
N ASP A 147 17.81 7.19 3.77
CA ASP A 147 17.01 5.98 3.53
C ASP A 147 15.77 6.27 2.66
N ILE A 148 15.86 7.24 1.75
CA ILE A 148 14.89 7.33 0.64
C ILE A 148 15.47 6.68 -0.63
N PRO A 149 15.54 5.34 -0.73
CA PRO A 149 15.71 4.74 -2.02
C PRO A 149 14.34 4.75 -2.70
N LEU A 150 14.29 5.43 -3.83
CA LEU A 150 13.46 5.00 -4.93
C LEU A 150 14.12 3.73 -5.48
N PRO A 151 13.39 2.64 -5.72
CA PRO A 151 11.94 2.57 -5.86
C PRO A 151 11.22 2.11 -4.59
N ILE A 152 10.13 2.78 -4.22
CA ILE A 152 9.19 2.32 -3.20
C ILE A 152 8.10 1.50 -3.91
N ASP A 153 7.98 0.23 -3.55
CA ASP A 153 6.95 -0.63 -4.14
C ASP A 153 5.57 -0.27 -3.59
N ILE A 154 4.59 -0.13 -4.48
CA ILE A 154 3.25 0.28 -4.10
C ILE A 154 2.30 -0.88 -4.28
N ILE A 155 1.87 -1.49 -3.17
CA ILE A 155 0.80 -2.48 -3.19
C ILE A 155 -0.51 -1.71 -3.03
N LYS A 156 -1.20 -1.46 -4.16
CA LYS A 156 -2.54 -0.87 -4.18
C LYS A 156 -3.56 -2.00 -4.17
N LEU A 157 -4.39 -2.02 -3.14
CA LEU A 157 -5.53 -2.91 -3.03
C LEU A 157 -6.76 -2.03 -2.82
N PRO A 158 -7.88 -2.43 -3.41
CA PRO A 158 -8.47 -2.02 -4.69
C PRO A 158 -9.00 -0.57 -4.74
N ASP A 159 -9.48 -0.14 -5.90
CA ASP A 159 -9.27 1.22 -6.45
C ASP A 159 -10.48 2.20 -6.37
N VAL A 160 -11.03 2.50 -5.18
CA VAL A 160 -12.12 3.52 -5.03
C VAL A 160 -12.13 4.17 -3.63
N LEU A 161 -11.42 5.29 -3.45
CA LEU A 161 -11.42 6.18 -2.26
C LEU A 161 -12.74 6.17 -1.44
N PRO A 162 -12.70 6.26 -0.07
CA PRO A 162 -12.06 7.39 0.62
C PRO A 162 -11.38 7.05 1.96
N THR A 163 -10.96 5.81 2.23
CA THR A 163 -10.21 5.51 3.45
C THR A 163 -9.06 4.56 3.14
N GLU A 164 -7.93 5.16 2.81
CA GLU A 164 -6.67 4.47 2.61
C GLU A 164 -5.93 4.38 3.94
N LEU A 165 -5.62 3.15 4.38
CA LEU A 165 -4.57 2.90 5.34
C LEU A 165 -3.26 2.82 4.58
N VAL A 166 -2.33 3.71 4.89
CA VAL A 166 -1.01 3.78 4.27
C VAL A 166 0.03 3.34 5.30
N LEU A 167 0.82 2.32 4.96
CA LEU A 167 1.94 1.85 5.78
C LEU A 167 3.21 1.84 4.93
N LEU A 168 4.28 2.45 5.44
CA LEU A 168 5.60 2.31 4.86
C LEU A 168 6.41 1.30 5.67
N VAL A 169 6.61 0.12 5.09
CA VAL A 169 7.16 -1.06 5.78
C VAL A 169 8.41 -1.57 5.09
N ARG A 170 9.38 -2.05 5.87
CA ARG A 170 10.59 -2.72 5.39
C ARG A 170 10.81 -3.97 6.22
N PRO A 171 11.04 -5.15 5.63
CA PRO A 171 11.48 -6.30 6.41
C PRO A 171 12.89 -6.05 6.99
N ASP A 172 13.07 -6.39 8.27
CA ASP A 172 14.39 -6.49 8.89
C ASP A 172 15.01 -7.82 8.42
N CYS A 173 15.82 -7.76 7.36
CA CYS A 173 16.76 -8.80 6.98
C CYS A 173 18.16 -8.19 6.97
#